data_AF-A0A961D011-F1
#
_entry.id   AF-A0A961D011-F1
#
_cell.length_a   1.000
_cell.length_b   1.000
_cell.length_c   1.000
_cell.angle_alpha   90.00
_cell.angle_beta   90.00
_cell.angle_gamma   90.00
#
_symmetry.space_group_name_H-M   'P 1'
#
loop_
_entity.id
_entity.type
_entity.pdbx_description
1 polymer ?
#
loop_
_entity_poly.entity_id
_entity_poly.type
_entity_poly.pdbx_seq_one_letter_code
_entity_poly.pdbx_strand_id
1 'polypeptide(L)'
;MQDPNAATTDQAPSGTAPTEPTAPAVAPPPSEEGRDAMGGPQSARRSGDDEARASGELAEAAAVLAAHPEVHGPDSFPQRRDDGLFGPQSVAWKLFLDPSAQIGMVAAVLLQALNPNMMRLFDKVSVNSRDPEGRARRTGQYVLTTVFADTGHANAAGAAVRRMHAHARWSDPDTGEEIEADTPAWLEWTHNTIVWGVLRASDLYGPSITDAEADRFVSEMHAAAALVGLEPDSLASDRSELEAYMAEQSGWMALTLPAAQAADGIRHNDWVGNPLQTVPAWFVAHGISTMLPDWAKQIYGVREGRIGRAVWRCTMNCMLGVGRRRESVDQRLRETISEVDSHPYVKTREEAHAELRARRAGAA
;
A
#
# COMPACT_ATOMS: atom_id res chain seq x y z
N MET A 1 -27.01 60.25 43.45
CA MET A 1 -28.39 60.32 42.94
C MET A 1 -28.47 61.55 42.07
N GLN A 2 -28.34 61.42 40.76
CA GLN A 2 -28.58 62.51 39.81
C GLN A 2 -28.51 61.93 38.41
N ASP A 3 -29.66 61.90 37.76
CA ASP A 3 -29.78 62.05 36.32
C ASP A 3 -30.38 63.45 36.10
N PRO A 4 -29.89 64.21 35.12
CA PRO A 4 -30.85 64.64 34.11
C PRO A 4 -30.27 64.75 32.69
N ASN A 5 -30.98 64.11 31.76
CA ASN A 5 -31.75 64.73 30.68
C ASN A 5 -31.04 65.65 29.64
N ALA A 6 -30.95 65.09 28.42
CA ALA A 6 -31.40 65.63 27.13
C ALA A 6 -30.95 67.02 26.62
N ALA A 7 -30.15 66.93 25.55
CA ALA A 7 -30.22 67.63 24.25
C ALA A 7 -30.02 69.16 24.18
N THR A 8 -28.91 69.57 23.55
CA THR A 8 -28.90 70.33 22.27
C THR A 8 -27.46 70.41 21.71
N THR A 9 -27.37 70.19 20.40
CA THR A 9 -26.28 70.36 19.40
C THR A 9 -25.05 71.22 19.77
N ASP A 10 -23.84 70.70 19.49
CA ASP A 10 -22.79 71.50 18.83
C ASP A 10 -21.75 70.62 18.10
N GLN A 11 -21.23 71.13 16.98
CA GLN A 11 -20.30 70.48 16.05
C GLN A 11 -18.88 70.35 16.63
N ALA A 12 -18.19 69.24 16.35
CA ALA A 12 -16.73 69.21 16.24
C ALA A 12 -16.22 67.97 15.47
N PRO A 13 -15.04 68.04 14.85
CA PRO A 13 -14.70 67.27 13.67
C PRO A 13 -13.62 66.18 13.88
N SER A 14 -13.52 65.32 12.87
CA SER A 14 -12.30 64.65 12.38
C SER A 14 -11.41 63.92 13.40
N GLY A 15 -11.68 62.62 13.56
CA GLY A 15 -10.82 61.65 14.22
C GLY A 15 -10.42 60.51 13.28
N THR A 16 -9.19 60.60 12.80
CA THR A 16 -8.22 59.58 12.37
C THR A 16 -8.66 58.11 12.39
N ALA A 17 -8.62 57.47 11.21
CA ALA A 17 -8.66 56.01 11.05
C ALA A 17 -7.34 55.36 11.54
N PRO A 18 -7.39 54.22 12.26
CA PRO A 18 -6.19 53.50 12.63
C PRO A 18 -5.66 52.64 11.49
N THR A 19 -4.34 52.75 11.33
CA THR A 19 -3.40 52.07 10.44
C THR A 19 -3.48 50.54 10.42
N GLU A 20 -3.47 49.98 9.21
CA GLU A 20 -3.14 48.58 8.92
C GLU A 20 -1.68 48.24 9.26
N PRO A 21 -1.38 47.03 9.76
CA PRO A 21 -0.01 46.58 9.96
C PRO A 21 0.64 46.16 8.63
N THR A 22 1.69 46.90 8.26
CA THR A 22 2.58 46.68 7.11
C THR A 22 3.28 45.31 7.17
N ALA A 23 3.16 44.53 6.11
CA ALA A 23 3.94 43.32 5.88
C ALA A 23 5.44 43.65 5.65
N PRO A 24 6.40 42.83 6.12
CA PRO A 24 7.82 43.08 5.88
C PRO A 24 8.17 42.91 4.39
N ALA A 25 8.94 43.86 3.88
CA ALA A 25 9.42 43.91 2.50
C ALA A 25 10.29 42.68 2.16
N VAL A 26 9.93 42.00 1.08
CA VAL A 26 10.73 40.96 0.43
C VAL A 26 11.96 41.63 -0.21
N ALA A 27 13.15 41.21 0.18
CA ALA A 27 14.40 41.66 -0.44
C ALA A 27 14.50 41.14 -1.89
N PRO A 28 14.98 41.95 -2.86
CA PRO A 28 15.20 41.49 -4.22
C PRO A 28 16.34 40.44 -4.28
N PRO A 29 16.29 39.47 -5.22
CA PRO A 29 17.34 38.48 -5.36
C PRO A 29 18.67 39.14 -5.78
N PRO A 30 19.83 38.58 -5.37
CA PRO A 30 21.13 39.12 -5.74
C PRO A 30 21.40 38.95 -7.25
N SER A 31 22.08 39.93 -7.83
CA SER A 31 22.57 39.95 -9.21
C SER A 31 23.58 38.83 -9.51
N GLU A 32 23.61 38.36 -10.75
CA GLU A 32 24.28 37.13 -11.23
C GLU A 32 25.83 37.08 -11.13
N GLU A 33 26.53 38.06 -10.56
CA GLU A 33 28.01 38.15 -10.66
C GLU A 33 28.80 37.70 -9.41
N GLY A 34 28.27 36.75 -8.62
CA GLY A 34 28.94 36.30 -7.39
C GLY A 34 28.93 34.80 -7.11
N ARG A 35 28.86 33.93 -8.14
CA ARG A 35 28.70 32.46 -7.95
C ARG A 35 29.98 31.62 -7.93
N ASP A 36 31.16 32.21 -8.12
CA ASP A 36 32.42 31.46 -8.15
C ASP A 36 33.31 31.76 -6.93
N ALA A 37 32.88 31.32 -5.75
CA ALA A 37 33.77 30.97 -4.64
C ALA A 37 32.93 30.40 -3.50
N MET A 38 33.00 29.08 -3.30
CA MET A 38 32.94 28.34 -2.03
C MET A 38 32.52 26.90 -2.35
N GLY A 39 33.49 25.98 -2.28
CA GLY A 39 33.27 24.55 -2.55
C GLY A 39 32.39 23.90 -1.49
N GLY A 40 31.22 23.41 -1.92
CA GLY A 40 30.34 22.54 -1.14
C GLY A 40 30.50 21.06 -1.54
N PRO A 41 30.08 20.12 -0.68
CA PRO A 41 30.20 18.68 -0.94
C PRO A 41 29.39 18.30 -2.20
N GLN A 42 29.99 17.45 -3.04
CA GLN A 42 29.41 16.96 -4.29
C GLN A 42 28.12 16.18 -4.02
N SER A 43 26.97 16.86 -4.07
CA SER A 43 25.69 16.19 -4.27
C SER A 43 25.66 15.68 -5.71
N ALA A 44 25.78 14.36 -5.88
CA ALA A 44 25.56 13.72 -7.17
C ALA A 44 24.17 14.11 -7.68
N ARG A 45 24.12 14.93 -8.74
CA ARG A 45 22.90 15.15 -9.51
C ARG A 45 22.54 13.81 -10.13
N ARG A 46 21.53 13.12 -9.59
CA ARG A 46 20.87 12.02 -10.31
C ARG A 46 20.27 12.59 -11.58
N SER A 47 20.50 11.94 -12.72
CA SER A 47 19.94 12.37 -14.00
C SER A 47 18.43 12.10 -14.01
N GLY A 48 17.68 12.86 -14.80
CA GLY A 48 16.25 12.60 -15.01
C GLY A 48 15.96 11.21 -15.61
N ASP A 49 16.97 10.55 -16.17
CA ASP A 49 16.88 9.20 -16.71
C ASP A 49 16.83 8.12 -15.60
N ASP A 50 17.52 8.33 -14.46
CA ASP A 50 17.44 7.43 -13.30
C ASP A 50 16.09 7.59 -12.56
N GLU A 51 15.55 8.80 -12.53
CA GLU A 51 14.22 9.09 -11.95
C GLU A 51 13.07 8.56 -12.83
N ALA A 52 13.18 8.67 -14.16
CA ALA A 52 12.21 8.10 -15.09
C ALA A 52 12.24 6.56 -15.10
N ARG A 53 13.40 5.93 -14.92
CA ARG A 53 13.54 4.47 -14.82
C ARG A 53 12.91 3.91 -13.54
N ALA A 54 13.17 4.56 -12.40
CA ALA A 54 12.52 4.19 -11.13
C ALA A 54 10.99 4.39 -11.15
N SER A 55 10.47 5.26 -12.03
CA SER A 55 9.04 5.57 -12.17
C SER A 55 8.25 4.44 -12.85
N GLY A 56 8.84 3.72 -13.81
CA GLY A 56 8.23 2.53 -14.41
C GLY A 56 8.19 1.33 -13.45
N GLU A 57 9.19 1.24 -12.57
CA GLU A 57 9.49 0.07 -11.75
C GLU A 57 8.48 -0.18 -10.59
N LEU A 58 7.83 0.85 -10.03
CA LEU A 58 6.79 0.66 -9.00
C LEU A 58 5.40 0.35 -9.61
N ALA A 59 5.08 0.92 -10.76
CA ALA A 59 3.90 0.53 -11.54
C ALA A 59 4.05 -0.90 -12.08
N GLU A 60 5.27 -1.29 -12.47
CA GLU A 60 5.64 -2.65 -12.81
C GLU A 60 5.64 -3.56 -11.58
N ALA A 61 6.08 -3.12 -10.39
CA ALA A 61 5.94 -3.86 -9.13
C ALA A 61 4.47 -4.10 -8.75
N ALA A 62 3.59 -3.11 -8.96
CA ALA A 62 2.14 -3.27 -8.81
C ALA A 62 1.55 -4.22 -9.87
N ALA A 63 2.07 -4.20 -11.10
CA ALA A 63 1.72 -5.14 -12.16
C ALA A 63 2.28 -6.55 -11.91
N VAL A 64 3.43 -6.69 -11.24
CA VAL A 64 4.03 -7.97 -10.80
C VAL A 64 3.28 -8.54 -9.60
N LEU A 65 2.76 -7.69 -8.71
CA LEU A 65 1.75 -8.09 -7.72
C LEU A 65 0.43 -8.55 -8.37
N ALA A 66 0.13 -8.04 -9.58
CA ALA A 66 -1.01 -8.48 -10.41
C ALA A 66 -0.67 -9.64 -11.37
N ALA A 67 0.60 -10.03 -11.49
CA ALA A 67 1.06 -11.13 -12.33
C ALA A 67 1.34 -12.34 -11.44
N HIS A 68 0.65 -13.44 -11.71
CA HIS A 68 0.95 -14.72 -11.07
C HIS A 68 2.40 -15.13 -11.42
N PRO A 69 3.25 -15.50 -10.46
CA PRO A 69 4.53 -16.12 -10.80
C PRO A 69 4.26 -17.42 -11.57
N GLU A 70 5.02 -17.68 -12.64
CA GLU A 70 4.97 -18.99 -13.31
C GLU A 70 5.54 -20.07 -12.39
N VAL A 71 4.78 -21.16 -12.19
CA VAL A 71 5.15 -22.26 -11.29
C VAL A 71 5.56 -23.51 -12.08
N HIS A 72 6.74 -24.04 -11.75
CA HIS A 72 7.14 -25.42 -12.01
C HIS A 72 7.26 -26.14 -10.66
N GLY A 73 6.38 -27.09 -10.38
CA GLY A 73 6.34 -27.83 -9.12
C GLY A 73 7.18 -29.12 -9.14
N PRO A 74 7.91 -29.47 -8.07
CA PRO A 74 8.58 -30.76 -7.92
C PRO A 74 7.65 -31.88 -7.37
N ASP A 75 8.02 -33.14 -7.61
CA ASP A 75 7.24 -34.37 -7.37
C ASP A 75 7.00 -34.78 -5.89
N SER A 76 7.38 -33.96 -4.89
CA SER A 76 7.13 -34.31 -3.48
C SER A 76 7.03 -33.08 -2.56
N PHE A 77 5.87 -32.95 -1.90
CA PHE A 77 5.55 -31.87 -0.95
C PHE A 77 5.85 -32.28 0.50
N PRO A 78 6.38 -31.37 1.35
CA PRO A 78 6.34 -31.60 2.79
C PRO A 78 4.88 -31.70 3.25
N GLN A 79 4.57 -32.69 4.10
CA GLN A 79 3.21 -32.85 4.65
C GLN A 79 2.87 -31.65 5.53
N ARG A 80 1.97 -30.79 5.03
CA ARG A 80 1.29 -29.73 5.79
C ARG A 80 0.78 -30.26 7.14
N ARG A 81 1.07 -29.55 8.23
CA ARG A 81 0.72 -29.97 9.60
C ARG A 81 -0.70 -29.59 10.02
N ASP A 82 -1.12 -28.39 9.62
CA ASP A 82 -2.44 -27.81 9.88
C ASP A 82 -2.81 -26.83 8.75
N ASP A 83 -4.03 -26.30 8.77
CA ASP A 83 -4.52 -25.39 7.72
C ASP A 83 -3.93 -23.98 7.79
N GLY A 84 -3.26 -23.61 8.88
CA GLY A 84 -2.69 -22.29 9.10
C GLY A 84 -3.46 -21.41 10.08
N LEU A 85 -3.23 -20.09 9.97
CA LEU A 85 -3.99 -19.07 10.70
C LEU A 85 -5.45 -18.99 10.23
N PHE A 86 -5.68 -19.40 9.00
CA PHE A 86 -6.98 -19.44 8.34
C PHE A 86 -7.22 -20.86 7.84
N GLY A 87 -8.43 -21.15 7.36
CA GLY A 87 -8.72 -22.47 6.82
C GLY A 87 -9.74 -22.45 5.68
N PRO A 88 -10.06 -23.61 5.09
CA PRO A 88 -10.94 -23.73 3.93
C PRO A 88 -12.33 -23.10 4.08
N GLN A 89 -12.79 -22.93 5.33
CA GLN A 89 -14.09 -22.34 5.65
C GLN A 89 -14.02 -20.84 5.98
N SER A 90 -12.82 -20.25 6.02
CA SER A 90 -12.59 -18.83 6.32
C SER A 90 -13.04 -17.93 5.17
N VAL A 91 -13.46 -16.70 5.50
CA VAL A 91 -13.73 -15.69 4.46
C VAL A 91 -12.41 -15.23 3.85
N ALA A 92 -11.33 -15.23 4.64
CA ALA A 92 -9.98 -14.93 4.15
C ALA A 92 -9.60 -15.80 2.94
N TRP A 93 -9.73 -17.13 3.03
CA TRP A 93 -9.46 -18.00 1.87
C TRP A 93 -10.39 -17.69 0.70
N LYS A 94 -11.69 -17.52 0.96
CA LYS A 94 -12.68 -17.19 -0.09
C LYS A 94 -12.30 -15.92 -0.87
N LEU A 95 -11.87 -14.87 -0.17
CA LEU A 95 -11.52 -13.59 -0.78
C LEU A 95 -10.13 -13.63 -1.43
N PHE A 96 -9.10 -14.11 -0.75
CA PHE A 96 -7.73 -14.14 -1.29
C PHE A 96 -7.54 -15.11 -2.46
N LEU A 97 -8.39 -16.13 -2.61
CA LEU A 97 -8.40 -17.00 -3.80
C LEU A 97 -9.02 -16.32 -5.04
N ASP A 98 -9.80 -15.26 -4.85
CA ASP A 98 -10.41 -14.55 -5.96
C ASP A 98 -9.40 -13.56 -6.59
N PRO A 99 -9.26 -13.52 -7.92
CA PRO A 99 -8.32 -12.60 -8.59
C PRO A 99 -8.55 -11.11 -8.25
N SER A 100 -9.75 -10.73 -7.81
CA SER A 100 -10.01 -9.36 -7.36
C SER A 100 -9.19 -8.96 -6.13
N ALA A 101 -8.81 -9.89 -5.26
CA ALA A 101 -7.99 -9.60 -4.08
C ALA A 101 -6.65 -8.95 -4.45
N GLN A 102 -6.04 -9.35 -5.58
CA GLN A 102 -4.82 -8.72 -6.09
C GLN A 102 -5.04 -7.25 -6.42
N ILE A 103 -6.18 -6.91 -7.04
CA ILE A 103 -6.55 -5.51 -7.33
C ILE A 103 -6.73 -4.73 -6.02
N GLY A 104 -7.34 -5.36 -5.01
CA GLY A 104 -7.45 -4.81 -3.65
C GLY A 104 -6.11 -4.55 -2.99
N MET A 105 -5.16 -5.47 -3.13
CA MET A 105 -3.80 -5.31 -2.61
C MET A 105 -3.07 -4.15 -3.27
N VAL A 106 -3.21 -3.95 -4.58
CA VAL A 106 -2.61 -2.79 -5.26
C VAL A 106 -3.24 -1.48 -4.78
N ALA A 107 -4.57 -1.45 -4.61
CA ALA A 107 -5.24 -0.28 -4.02
C ALA A 107 -4.75 0.02 -2.59
N ALA A 108 -4.51 -1.02 -1.78
CA ALA A 108 -3.93 -0.88 -0.44
C ALA A 108 -2.53 -0.27 -0.47
N VAL A 109 -1.65 -0.75 -1.36
CA VAL A 109 -0.29 -0.21 -1.54
C VAL A 109 -0.31 1.26 -1.94
N LEU A 110 -1.23 1.67 -2.83
CA LEU A 110 -1.40 3.08 -3.17
C LEU A 110 -1.81 3.91 -1.94
N LEU A 111 -2.75 3.43 -1.14
CA LEU A 111 -3.12 4.13 0.10
C LEU A 111 -1.96 4.23 1.10
N GLN A 112 -1.15 3.18 1.23
CA GLN A 112 0.06 3.18 2.05
C GLN A 112 1.10 4.20 1.53
N ALA A 113 1.23 4.32 0.21
CA ALA A 113 2.17 5.25 -0.41
C ALA A 113 1.81 6.74 -0.18
N LEU A 114 0.57 7.05 0.22
CA LEU A 114 0.20 8.42 0.57
C LEU A 114 0.72 8.87 1.94
N ASN A 115 1.29 7.98 2.75
CA ASN A 115 1.94 8.39 3.98
C ASN A 115 3.36 8.94 3.68
N PRO A 116 3.63 10.23 3.96
CA PRO A 116 4.90 10.84 3.59
C PRO A 116 6.11 10.27 4.34
N ASN A 117 5.94 9.88 5.60
CA ASN A 117 7.03 9.36 6.41
C ASN A 117 7.32 7.89 6.09
N MET A 118 6.29 7.08 5.82
CA MET A 118 6.46 5.73 5.31
C MET A 118 7.19 5.74 3.96
N MET A 119 6.82 6.63 3.03
CA MET A 119 7.50 6.74 1.74
C MET A 119 8.92 7.29 1.85
N ARG A 120 9.18 8.19 2.80
CA ARG A 120 10.54 8.65 3.11
C ARG A 120 11.41 7.50 3.61
N LEU A 121 10.94 6.74 4.59
CA LEU A 121 11.66 5.58 5.10
C LEU A 121 11.87 4.53 4.00
N PHE A 122 10.84 4.28 3.20
CA PHE A 122 10.90 3.36 2.06
C PHE A 122 11.98 3.77 1.06
N ASP A 123 12.03 5.03 0.64
CA ASP A 123 13.04 5.53 -0.30
C ASP A 123 14.47 5.38 0.24
N LYS A 124 14.66 5.60 1.55
CA LYS A 124 15.99 5.61 2.17
C LYS A 124 16.52 4.24 2.56
N VAL A 125 15.65 3.30 2.94
CA VAL A 125 16.06 2.03 3.54
C VAL A 125 15.71 0.82 2.69
N SER A 126 14.76 0.94 1.77
CA SER A 126 14.36 -0.17 0.90
C SER A 126 15.33 -0.36 -0.26
N VAL A 127 15.55 -1.63 -0.65
CA VAL A 127 16.21 -1.99 -1.92
C VAL A 127 15.30 -1.82 -3.14
N ASN A 128 14.13 -1.20 -2.99
CA ASN A 128 13.13 -1.08 -4.05
C ASN A 128 13.68 -0.46 -5.34
N SER A 129 14.54 0.56 -5.24
CA SER A 129 15.16 1.21 -6.40
C SER A 129 16.15 0.33 -7.17
N ARG A 130 16.48 -0.86 -6.67
CA ARG A 130 17.41 -1.82 -7.30
C ARG A 130 16.75 -3.15 -7.67
N ASP A 131 15.73 -3.56 -6.93
CA ASP A 131 15.00 -4.83 -7.10
C ASP A 131 13.50 -4.65 -6.81
N PRO A 132 12.77 -3.89 -7.65
CA PRO A 132 11.35 -3.61 -7.47
C PRO A 132 10.50 -4.87 -7.65
N GLU A 133 10.76 -5.65 -8.72
CA GLU A 133 10.04 -6.88 -9.03
C GLU A 133 10.26 -7.97 -7.97
N GLY A 134 11.52 -8.18 -7.55
CA GLY A 134 11.82 -9.14 -6.51
C GLY A 134 11.22 -8.73 -5.16
N ARG A 135 11.12 -7.43 -4.86
CA ARG A 135 10.41 -6.94 -3.67
C ARG A 135 8.90 -7.21 -3.74
N ALA A 136 8.28 -6.95 -4.88
CA ALA A 136 6.87 -7.24 -5.11
C ALA A 136 6.56 -8.72 -4.92
N ARG A 137 7.36 -9.59 -5.56
CA ARG A 137 7.26 -11.05 -5.42
C ARG A 137 7.41 -11.51 -3.97
N ARG A 138 8.40 -10.99 -3.23
CA ARG A 138 8.56 -11.30 -1.79
C ARG A 138 7.35 -10.86 -0.95
N THR A 139 6.74 -9.72 -1.28
CA THR A 139 5.55 -9.23 -0.58
C THR A 139 4.33 -10.12 -0.87
N GLY A 140 4.13 -10.50 -2.14
CA GLY A 140 3.09 -11.46 -2.53
C GLY A 140 3.27 -12.81 -1.83
N GLN A 141 4.49 -13.36 -1.83
CA GLN A 141 4.83 -14.60 -1.12
C GLN A 141 4.55 -14.49 0.38
N TYR A 142 4.87 -13.36 1.02
CA TYR A 142 4.54 -13.13 2.44
C TYR A 142 3.04 -13.22 2.69
N VAL A 143 2.23 -12.53 1.87
CA VAL A 143 0.76 -12.53 2.00
C VAL A 143 0.21 -13.94 1.78
N LEU A 144 0.60 -14.61 0.69
CA LEU A 144 0.14 -15.97 0.40
C LEU A 144 0.56 -16.97 1.49
N THR A 145 1.80 -16.86 2.00
CA THR A 145 2.26 -17.70 3.12
C THR A 145 1.44 -17.44 4.38
N THR A 146 1.12 -16.17 4.67
CA THR A 146 0.34 -15.80 5.85
C THR A 146 -1.09 -16.33 5.78
N VAL A 147 -1.71 -16.28 4.59
CA VAL A 147 -3.11 -16.67 4.40
C VAL A 147 -3.28 -18.18 4.23
N PHE A 148 -2.40 -18.82 3.46
CA PHE A 148 -2.61 -20.19 3.01
C PHE A 148 -1.64 -21.22 3.59
N ALA A 149 -0.47 -20.86 4.13
CA ALA A 149 0.48 -21.84 4.68
C ALA A 149 0.04 -22.36 6.04
N ASP A 150 0.68 -23.44 6.51
CA ASP A 150 0.52 -23.90 7.89
C ASP A 150 0.99 -22.85 8.92
N THR A 151 0.59 -23.06 10.17
CA THR A 151 0.82 -22.13 11.28
C THR A 151 2.31 -21.89 11.53
N GLY A 152 3.17 -22.89 11.29
CA GLY A 152 4.62 -22.77 11.45
C GLY A 152 5.23 -21.80 10.43
N HIS A 153 4.83 -21.93 9.17
CA HIS A 153 5.25 -21.05 8.09
C HIS A 153 4.73 -19.62 8.24
N ALA A 154 3.46 -19.45 8.59
CA ALA A 154 2.89 -18.12 8.85
C ALA A 154 3.62 -17.40 9.99
N ASN A 155 3.90 -18.09 11.10
CA ASN A 155 4.67 -17.54 12.22
C ASN A 155 6.12 -17.20 11.84
N ALA A 156 6.78 -18.05 11.04
CA ALA A 156 8.12 -17.80 10.56
C ALA A 156 8.17 -16.56 9.65
N ALA A 157 7.17 -16.38 8.79
CA ALA A 157 7.02 -15.23 7.92
C ALA A 157 6.84 -13.94 8.72
N GLY A 158 5.90 -13.92 9.67
CA GLY A 158 5.69 -12.78 10.57
C GLY A 158 6.95 -12.41 11.35
N ALA A 159 7.64 -13.40 11.92
CA ALA A 159 8.89 -13.17 12.64
C ALA A 159 10.00 -12.59 11.74
N ALA A 160 10.07 -12.98 10.47
CA ALA A 160 11.02 -12.44 9.52
C ALA A 160 10.71 -10.98 9.16
N VAL A 161 9.44 -10.64 8.92
CA VAL A 161 9.01 -9.26 8.68
C VAL A 161 9.27 -8.38 9.89
N ARG A 162 8.94 -8.82 11.12
CA ARG A 162 9.26 -8.06 12.34
C ARG A 162 10.75 -7.78 12.49
N ARG A 163 11.61 -8.77 12.20
CA ARG A 163 13.06 -8.55 12.18
C ARG A 163 13.46 -7.51 11.14
N MET A 164 12.88 -7.56 9.95
CA MET A 164 13.16 -6.58 8.89
C MET A 164 12.74 -5.17 9.30
N HIS A 165 11.52 -5.01 9.84
CA HIS A 165 11.01 -3.71 10.30
C HIS A 165 11.84 -3.13 11.46
N ALA A 166 12.26 -3.98 12.41
CA ALA A 166 13.11 -3.53 13.52
C ALA A 166 14.46 -2.96 13.06
N HIS A 167 15.00 -3.41 11.91
CA HIS A 167 16.23 -2.86 11.32
C HIS A 167 15.96 -1.72 10.32
N ALA A 168 14.70 -1.48 9.96
CA ALA A 168 14.33 -0.44 9.01
C ALA A 168 14.10 0.88 9.76
N ARG A 169 15.22 1.54 10.07
CA ARG A 169 15.28 2.82 10.78
C ARG A 169 16.06 3.83 9.96
N TRP A 170 15.64 5.08 10.00
CA TRP A 170 16.35 6.19 9.35
C TRP A 170 16.30 7.42 10.25
N SER A 171 17.46 8.06 10.45
CA SER A 171 17.56 9.34 11.14
C SER A 171 17.80 10.44 10.11
N ASP A 172 16.98 11.48 10.14
CA ASP A 172 17.12 12.64 9.28
C ASP A 172 18.39 13.41 9.67
N PRO A 173 19.36 13.59 8.76
CA PRO A 173 20.61 14.27 9.08
C PRO A 173 20.45 15.78 9.32
N ASP A 174 19.38 16.40 8.82
CA ASP A 174 19.15 17.84 8.93
C ASP A 174 18.32 18.18 10.18
N THR A 175 17.31 17.37 10.51
CA THR A 175 16.40 17.62 11.64
C THR A 175 16.70 16.77 12.88
N GLY A 176 17.40 15.65 12.71
CA GLY A 176 17.59 14.64 13.76
C GLY A 176 16.34 13.78 14.04
N GLU A 177 15.27 13.92 13.26
CA GLU A 177 14.07 13.10 13.40
C GLU A 177 14.35 11.64 13.08
N GLU A 178 13.94 10.72 13.96
CA GLU A 178 14.05 9.29 13.74
C GLU A 178 12.72 8.70 13.29
N ILE A 179 12.75 7.92 12.21
CA ILE A 179 11.60 7.21 11.68
C ILE A 179 11.88 5.71 11.57
N GLU A 180 10.89 4.90 11.96
CA GLU A 180 11.06 3.46 12.16
C GLU A 180 9.87 2.71 11.58
N ALA A 181 10.14 1.62 10.85
CA ALA A 181 9.09 0.87 10.14
C ALA A 181 8.10 0.17 11.07
N ASP A 182 8.49 -0.12 12.30
CA ASP A 182 7.68 -0.75 13.35
C ASP A 182 6.85 0.25 14.17
N THR A 183 6.74 1.50 13.71
CA THR A 183 5.81 2.50 14.27
C THR A 183 4.37 1.93 14.28
N PRO A 184 3.71 1.80 15.45
CA PRO A 184 2.43 1.11 15.57
C PRO A 184 1.33 1.64 14.64
N ALA A 185 1.19 2.97 14.53
CA ALA A 185 0.22 3.60 13.64
C ALA A 185 0.43 3.26 12.16
N TRP A 186 1.67 2.97 11.73
CA TRP A 186 1.98 2.60 10.34
C TRP A 186 1.70 1.14 10.07
N LEU A 187 1.95 0.27 11.05
CA LEU A 187 1.57 -1.14 10.99
C LEU A 187 0.04 -1.27 10.93
N GLU A 188 -0.67 -0.53 11.78
CA GLU A 188 -2.14 -0.49 11.79
C GLU A 188 -2.69 0.03 10.46
N TRP A 189 -2.15 1.13 9.93
CA TRP A 189 -2.52 1.66 8.61
C TRP A 189 -2.29 0.63 7.50
N THR A 190 -1.14 -0.03 7.50
CA THR A 190 -0.80 -1.08 6.52
C THR A 190 -1.78 -2.25 6.60
N HIS A 191 -2.11 -2.69 7.82
CA HIS A 191 -3.08 -3.76 8.04
C HIS A 191 -4.47 -3.37 7.53
N ASN A 192 -5.01 -2.24 7.99
CA ASN A 192 -6.36 -1.80 7.67
C ASN A 192 -6.52 -1.49 6.17
N THR A 193 -5.51 -0.91 5.51
CA THR A 193 -5.56 -0.70 4.05
C THR A 193 -5.63 -2.02 3.27
N ILE A 194 -4.94 -3.08 3.72
CA ILE A 194 -5.01 -4.42 3.10
C ILE A 194 -6.41 -5.02 3.27
N VAL A 195 -6.92 -5.05 4.51
CA VAL A 195 -8.25 -5.61 4.81
C VAL A 195 -9.33 -4.84 4.04
N TRP A 196 -9.27 -3.51 4.08
CA TRP A 196 -10.19 -2.65 3.35
C TRP A 196 -10.08 -2.85 1.85
N GLY A 197 -8.87 -2.93 1.30
CA GLY A 197 -8.63 -3.11 -0.13
C GLY A 197 -9.23 -4.41 -0.66
N VAL A 198 -9.06 -5.51 0.08
CA VAL A 198 -9.61 -6.83 -0.29
C VAL A 198 -11.14 -6.85 -0.20
N LEU A 199 -11.74 -6.29 0.87
CA LEU A 199 -13.19 -6.14 0.97
C LEU A 199 -13.75 -5.27 -0.16
N ARG A 200 -13.10 -4.13 -0.42
CA ARG A 200 -13.50 -3.20 -1.47
C ARG A 200 -13.43 -3.83 -2.86
N ALA A 201 -12.42 -4.65 -3.10
CA ALA A 201 -12.32 -5.45 -4.31
C ALA A 201 -13.46 -6.47 -4.39
N SER A 202 -13.80 -7.15 -3.29
CA SER A 202 -14.91 -8.09 -3.25
C SER A 202 -16.23 -7.43 -3.63
N ASP A 203 -16.53 -6.26 -3.04
CA ASP A 203 -17.77 -5.51 -3.32
C ASP A 203 -17.90 -5.10 -4.80
N LEU A 204 -16.79 -4.69 -5.41
CA LEU A 204 -16.80 -4.09 -6.74
C LEU A 204 -16.62 -5.12 -7.85
N TYR A 205 -15.83 -6.15 -7.58
CA TYR A 205 -15.26 -7.02 -8.60
C TYR A 205 -15.29 -8.50 -8.26
N GLY A 206 -15.39 -8.84 -6.98
CA GLY A 206 -15.17 -10.18 -6.45
C GLY A 206 -16.46 -10.98 -6.21
N PRO A 207 -16.37 -12.04 -5.39
CA PRO A 207 -17.53 -12.82 -5.01
C PRO A 207 -18.47 -11.99 -4.13
N SER A 208 -19.77 -12.24 -4.25
CA SER A 208 -20.73 -11.69 -3.29
C SER A 208 -20.54 -12.35 -1.93
N ILE A 209 -20.42 -11.52 -0.89
CA ILE A 209 -20.37 -11.93 0.51
C ILE A 209 -21.52 -11.24 1.25
N THR A 210 -21.99 -11.87 2.32
CA THR A 210 -22.96 -11.27 3.24
C THR A 210 -22.28 -10.25 4.15
N ASP A 211 -23.05 -9.35 4.75
CA ASP A 211 -22.52 -8.39 5.75
C ASP A 211 -21.84 -9.12 6.91
N ALA A 212 -22.43 -10.22 7.39
CA ALA A 212 -21.83 -11.06 8.43
C ALA A 212 -20.51 -11.72 7.99
N GLU A 213 -20.37 -12.10 6.72
CA GLU A 213 -19.08 -12.57 6.19
C GLU A 213 -18.06 -11.43 6.09
N ALA A 214 -18.50 -10.21 5.76
CA ALA A 214 -17.61 -9.05 5.72
C ALA A 214 -17.06 -8.73 7.13
N ASP A 215 -17.91 -8.69 8.15
CA ASP A 215 -17.50 -8.48 9.54
C ASP A 215 -16.59 -9.63 10.03
N ARG A 216 -16.93 -10.88 9.67
CA ARG A 216 -16.09 -12.04 9.97
C ARG A 216 -14.72 -11.94 9.30
N PHE A 217 -14.63 -11.45 8.07
CA PHE A 217 -13.35 -11.26 7.40
C PHE A 217 -12.48 -10.22 8.13
N VAL A 218 -13.06 -9.09 8.57
CA VAL A 218 -12.31 -8.07 9.32
C VAL A 218 -11.70 -8.67 10.58
N SER A 219 -12.51 -9.34 11.40
CA SER A 219 -12.04 -10.01 12.62
C SER A 219 -11.09 -11.19 12.37
N GLU A 220 -11.31 -12.01 11.33
CA GLU A 220 -10.38 -13.08 10.93
C GLU A 220 -8.97 -12.53 10.69
N MET A 221 -8.86 -11.36 10.04
CA MET A 221 -7.58 -10.76 9.68
C MET A 221 -6.74 -10.29 10.88
N HIS A 222 -7.32 -10.18 12.07
CA HIS A 222 -6.57 -9.90 13.31
C HIS A 222 -5.46 -10.92 13.58
N ALA A 223 -5.65 -12.19 13.19
CA ALA A 223 -4.61 -13.21 13.31
C ALA A 223 -3.35 -12.85 12.49
N ALA A 224 -3.52 -12.26 11.30
CA ALA A 224 -2.40 -11.76 10.49
C ALA A 224 -1.80 -10.47 11.07
N ALA A 225 -2.59 -9.63 11.74
CA ALA A 225 -2.09 -8.44 12.43
C ALA A 225 -1.18 -8.80 13.62
N ALA A 226 -1.57 -9.80 14.40
CA ALA A 226 -0.78 -10.32 15.52
C ALA A 226 0.61 -10.81 15.07
N LEU A 227 0.73 -11.37 13.86
CA LEU A 227 2.02 -11.77 13.30
C LEU A 227 3.00 -10.61 13.11
N VAL A 228 2.52 -9.39 12.90
CA VAL A 228 3.40 -8.21 12.73
C VAL A 228 3.56 -7.40 14.02
N GLY A 229 2.98 -7.88 15.12
CA GLY A 229 3.13 -7.28 16.46
C GLY A 229 2.07 -6.25 16.81
N LEU A 230 0.94 -6.21 16.08
CA LEU A 230 -0.23 -5.44 16.46
C LEU A 230 -1.06 -6.19 17.51
N GLU A 231 -1.69 -5.43 18.40
CA GLU A 231 -2.66 -5.98 19.35
C GLU A 231 -4.03 -6.10 18.65
N PRO A 232 -4.63 -7.30 18.53
CA PRO A 232 -5.93 -7.49 17.89
C PRO A 232 -7.03 -6.56 18.41
N ASP A 233 -7.09 -6.36 19.73
CA ASP A 233 -8.13 -5.59 20.40
C ASP A 233 -8.08 -4.08 20.08
N SER A 234 -6.99 -3.59 19.46
CA SER A 234 -6.88 -2.19 19.02
C SER A 234 -7.35 -1.97 17.57
N LEU A 235 -7.71 -3.03 16.86
CA LEU A 235 -8.08 -2.96 15.45
C LEU A 235 -9.60 -2.90 15.27
N ALA A 236 -10.04 -2.42 14.10
CA ALA A 236 -11.44 -2.50 13.72
C ALA A 236 -11.94 -3.95 13.80
N SER A 237 -13.07 -4.16 14.47
CA SER A 237 -13.65 -5.49 14.69
C SER A 237 -14.66 -5.88 13.60
N ASP A 238 -15.16 -4.90 12.85
CA ASP A 238 -16.16 -5.08 11.81
C ASP A 238 -15.97 -4.13 10.63
N ARG A 239 -16.81 -4.29 9.59
CA ARG A 239 -16.73 -3.48 8.38
C ARG A 239 -17.00 -2.00 8.64
N SER A 240 -17.93 -1.69 9.55
CA SER A 240 -18.32 -0.31 9.84
C SER A 240 -17.17 0.44 10.52
N GLU A 241 -16.54 -0.17 11.51
CA GLU A 241 -15.36 0.37 12.18
C GLU A 241 -14.19 0.55 11.22
N LEU A 242 -13.98 -0.41 10.30
CA LEU A 242 -12.95 -0.30 9.28
C LEU A 242 -13.18 0.90 8.33
N GLU A 243 -14.41 1.09 7.84
CA GLU A 243 -14.72 2.25 6.97
C GLU A 243 -14.58 3.58 7.73
N ALA A 244 -14.97 3.63 9.00
CA ALA A 244 -14.77 4.79 9.86
C ALA A 244 -13.28 5.11 10.02
N TYR A 245 -12.47 4.10 10.36
CA TYR A 245 -11.03 4.22 10.45
C TYR A 245 -10.44 4.80 9.16
N MET A 246 -10.79 4.25 7.99
CA MET A 246 -10.27 4.69 6.69
C MET A 246 -10.68 6.12 6.31
N ALA A 247 -11.84 6.59 6.76
CA ALA A 247 -12.30 7.96 6.52
C ALA A 247 -11.50 8.99 7.33
N GLU A 248 -11.05 8.63 8.53
CA GLU A 248 -10.31 9.50 9.45
C GLU A 248 -8.84 9.71 9.05
N GLN A 249 -8.26 8.82 8.23
CA GLN A 249 -6.84 8.86 7.92
C GLN A 249 -6.41 9.94 6.92
N SER A 250 -7.34 10.66 6.29
CA SER A 250 -6.98 11.67 5.26
C SER A 250 -6.06 12.79 5.76
N GLY A 251 -6.10 13.12 7.07
CA GLY A 251 -5.42 14.30 7.64
C GLY A 251 -3.88 14.24 7.69
N TRP A 252 -3.29 13.04 7.55
CA TRP A 252 -1.84 12.82 7.61
C TRP A 252 -1.27 12.25 6.30
N MET A 253 -2.04 12.37 5.22
CA MET A 253 -1.70 11.86 3.89
C MET A 253 -1.23 13.00 2.97
N ALA A 254 -0.21 12.74 2.17
CA ALA A 254 0.36 13.70 1.25
C ALA A 254 0.94 13.03 0.01
N LEU A 255 0.87 13.73 -1.13
CA LEU A 255 1.54 13.30 -2.34
C LEU A 255 3.04 13.67 -2.26
N THR A 256 3.89 12.68 -2.00
CA THR A 256 5.35 12.82 -2.14
C THR A 256 5.80 12.45 -3.54
N LEU A 257 7.05 12.78 -3.91
CA LEU A 257 7.61 12.35 -5.20
C LEU A 257 7.60 10.81 -5.35
N PRO A 258 8.09 10.02 -4.36
CA PRO A 258 7.96 8.57 -4.43
C PRO A 258 6.52 8.08 -4.53
N ALA A 259 5.57 8.74 -3.86
CA ALA A 259 4.14 8.39 -3.97
C ALA A 259 3.57 8.68 -5.35
N ALA A 260 3.96 9.80 -5.97
CA ALA A 260 3.55 10.15 -7.32
C ALA A 260 4.10 9.14 -8.35
N GLN A 261 5.33 8.67 -8.16
CA GLN A 261 5.96 7.62 -8.97
C GLN A 261 5.25 6.28 -8.80
N ALA A 262 4.95 5.88 -7.56
CA ALA A 262 4.19 4.65 -7.29
C ALA A 262 2.80 4.66 -7.94
N ALA A 263 2.22 5.84 -8.09
CA ALA A 263 0.92 6.05 -8.71
C ALA A 263 1.00 6.46 -10.19
N ASP A 264 2.15 6.35 -10.85
CA ASP A 264 2.31 6.86 -12.21
C ASP A 264 1.32 6.22 -13.18
N GLY A 265 1.16 4.89 -13.13
CA GLY A 265 0.20 4.18 -13.99
C GLY A 265 -1.27 4.63 -13.83
N ILE A 266 -1.67 5.19 -12.68
CA ILE A 266 -3.02 5.76 -12.49
C ILE A 266 -3.09 7.28 -12.74
N ARG A 267 -1.95 7.97 -12.76
CA ARG A 267 -1.83 9.43 -12.95
C ARG A 267 -1.54 9.81 -14.40
N HIS A 268 -0.57 9.14 -15.01
CA HIS A 268 -0.11 9.33 -16.38
C HIS A 268 -0.11 7.98 -17.07
N ASN A 269 -1.15 7.72 -17.83
CA ASN A 269 -1.26 6.47 -18.57
C ASN A 269 -1.00 6.74 -20.05
N ASP A 270 0.25 7.14 -20.32
CA ASP A 270 0.70 7.47 -21.65
C ASP A 270 0.88 6.20 -22.48
N TRP A 271 0.33 6.22 -23.69
CA TRP A 271 0.19 5.07 -24.58
C TRP A 271 1.50 4.70 -25.30
N VAL A 272 2.58 4.51 -24.55
CA VAL A 272 3.88 4.20 -25.11
C VAL A 272 4.13 2.69 -25.01
N GLY A 273 4.12 1.99 -26.15
CA GLY A 273 4.48 0.57 -26.22
C GLY A 273 3.49 -0.31 -26.98
N ASN A 274 3.55 -1.62 -26.71
CA ASN A 274 2.72 -2.61 -27.38
C ASN A 274 1.25 -2.49 -26.92
N PRO A 275 0.29 -2.19 -27.82
CA PRO A 275 -1.12 -2.03 -27.45
C PRO A 275 -1.74 -3.28 -26.80
N LEU A 276 -1.21 -4.48 -27.09
CA LEU A 276 -1.69 -5.71 -26.46
C LEU A 276 -1.34 -5.80 -24.96
N GLN A 277 -0.35 -5.05 -24.50
CA GLN A 277 0.08 -5.00 -23.09
C GLN A 277 -0.40 -3.72 -22.39
N THR A 278 -0.33 -2.57 -23.07
CA THR A 278 -0.69 -1.27 -22.47
C THR A 278 -2.20 -1.11 -22.28
N VAL A 279 -3.03 -1.65 -23.17
CA VAL A 279 -4.50 -1.55 -23.05
C VAL A 279 -5.04 -2.29 -21.82
N PRO A 280 -4.69 -3.56 -21.55
CA PRO A 280 -5.11 -4.23 -20.32
C PRO A 280 -4.61 -3.52 -19.06
N ALA A 281 -3.35 -3.09 -19.02
CA ALA A 281 -2.78 -2.35 -17.89
C ALA A 281 -3.52 -1.03 -17.63
N TRP A 282 -3.94 -0.34 -18.69
CA TRP A 282 -4.76 0.87 -18.60
C TRP A 282 -6.13 0.61 -17.96
N PHE A 283 -6.82 -0.45 -18.37
CA PHE A 283 -8.09 -0.85 -17.74
C PHE A 283 -7.91 -1.25 -16.28
N VAL A 284 -6.81 -1.93 -15.94
CA VAL A 284 -6.49 -2.32 -14.57
C VAL A 284 -6.25 -1.07 -13.71
N ALA A 285 -5.41 -0.14 -14.17
CA ALA A 285 -5.13 1.13 -13.50
C ALA A 285 -6.42 1.91 -13.21
N HIS A 286 -7.31 2.02 -14.21
CA HIS A 286 -8.60 2.69 -14.02
C HIS A 286 -9.58 1.90 -13.15
N GLY A 287 -9.54 0.57 -13.14
CA GLY A 287 -10.32 -0.23 -12.19
C GLY A 287 -9.89 0.06 -10.75
N ILE A 288 -8.57 0.03 -10.49
CA ILE A 288 -7.97 0.34 -9.19
C ILE A 288 -8.39 1.74 -8.71
N SER A 289 -8.36 2.76 -9.58
CA SER A 289 -8.77 4.11 -9.18
C SER A 289 -10.23 4.19 -8.75
N THR A 290 -11.14 3.36 -9.25
CA THR A 290 -12.54 3.36 -8.77
C THR A 290 -12.72 2.79 -7.37
N MET A 291 -11.70 2.09 -6.85
CA MET A 291 -11.68 1.55 -5.50
C MET A 291 -11.36 2.64 -4.50
N LEU A 292 -10.36 3.49 -4.82
CA LEU A 292 -9.78 4.48 -3.91
C LEU A 292 -10.83 5.46 -3.34
N PRO A 293 -10.71 5.82 -2.05
CA PRO A 293 -11.52 6.87 -1.45
C PRO A 293 -11.39 8.20 -2.19
N ASP A 294 -12.42 9.04 -2.11
CA ASP A 294 -12.45 10.33 -2.82
C ASP A 294 -11.33 11.28 -2.38
N TRP A 295 -10.93 11.23 -1.11
CA TRP A 295 -9.80 12.02 -0.61
C TRP A 295 -8.47 11.55 -1.22
N ALA A 296 -8.25 10.24 -1.37
CA ALA A 296 -7.01 9.69 -1.92
C ALA A 296 -6.87 10.05 -3.41
N LYS A 297 -7.95 9.93 -4.18
CA LYS A 297 -7.99 10.36 -5.59
C LYS A 297 -7.68 11.85 -5.75
N GLN A 298 -8.18 12.69 -4.85
CA GLN A 298 -7.88 14.13 -4.85
C GLN A 298 -6.39 14.40 -4.62
N ILE A 299 -5.77 13.72 -3.64
CA ILE A 299 -4.33 13.83 -3.38
C ILE A 299 -3.52 13.36 -4.60
N TYR A 300 -3.94 12.26 -5.24
CA TYR A 300 -3.30 11.77 -6.46
C TYR A 300 -3.59 12.60 -7.71
N GLY A 301 -4.51 13.57 -7.66
CA GLY A 301 -4.92 14.34 -8.83
C GLY A 301 -5.72 13.54 -9.87
N VAL A 302 -6.26 12.38 -9.50
CA VAL A 302 -7.05 11.52 -10.39
C VAL A 302 -8.50 11.97 -10.37
N ARG A 303 -9.02 12.41 -11.51
CA ARG A 303 -10.43 12.81 -11.66
C ARG A 303 -11.19 11.80 -12.50
N GLU A 304 -12.15 11.13 -11.90
CA GLU A 304 -13.06 10.25 -12.62
C GLU A 304 -14.46 10.84 -12.69
N GLY A 305 -15.02 10.93 -13.90
CA GLY A 305 -16.44 11.21 -14.10
C GLY A 305 -17.31 10.01 -13.68
N ARG A 306 -18.58 10.26 -13.34
CA ARG A 306 -19.54 9.18 -12.94
C ARG A 306 -19.69 8.09 -14.02
N ILE A 307 -19.74 8.50 -15.28
CA ILE A 307 -19.85 7.58 -16.43
C ILE A 307 -18.56 6.77 -16.60
N GLY A 308 -17.40 7.41 -16.49
CA GLY A 308 -16.10 6.74 -16.55
C GLY A 308 -15.99 5.64 -15.50
N ARG A 309 -16.37 5.92 -14.24
CA ARG A 309 -16.39 4.91 -13.17
C ARG A 309 -17.23 3.68 -13.50
N ALA A 310 -18.43 3.89 -14.04
CA ALA A 310 -19.31 2.77 -14.39
C ALA A 310 -18.70 1.91 -15.51
N VAL A 311 -18.08 2.55 -16.52
CA VAL A 311 -17.39 1.87 -17.61
C VAL A 311 -16.21 1.06 -17.08
N TRP A 312 -15.32 1.66 -16.27
CA TRP A 312 -14.16 0.97 -15.70
C TRP A 312 -14.58 -0.23 -14.84
N ARG A 313 -15.64 -0.06 -14.03
CA ARG A 313 -16.17 -1.15 -13.22
C ARG A 313 -16.70 -2.30 -14.04
N CYS A 314 -17.46 -2.00 -15.10
CA CYS A 314 -18.00 -3.02 -16.00
C CYS A 314 -16.88 -3.77 -16.71
N THR A 315 -15.89 -3.06 -17.26
CA THR A 315 -14.77 -3.67 -17.96
C THR A 315 -13.93 -4.55 -17.03
N MET A 316 -13.60 -4.07 -15.84
CA MET A 316 -12.82 -4.83 -14.86
C MET A 316 -13.58 -6.11 -14.43
N ASN A 317 -14.89 -6.01 -14.20
CA ASN A 317 -15.74 -7.18 -13.93
C ASN A 317 -15.73 -8.19 -15.10
N CYS A 318 -15.78 -7.71 -16.34
CA CYS A 318 -15.67 -8.58 -17.52
C CYS A 318 -14.32 -9.29 -17.59
N MET A 319 -13.22 -8.57 -17.37
CA MET A 319 -11.85 -9.13 -17.40
C MET A 319 -11.66 -10.20 -16.31
N LEU A 320 -11.99 -9.87 -15.05
CA LEU A 320 -11.89 -10.80 -13.93
C LEU A 320 -12.87 -11.98 -14.10
N GLY A 321 -14.05 -11.73 -14.66
CA GLY A 321 -15.02 -12.78 -14.99
C GLY A 321 -14.50 -13.76 -16.05
N VAL A 322 -13.68 -13.32 -17.02
CA VAL A 322 -13.00 -14.22 -17.96
C VAL A 322 -11.96 -15.07 -17.22
N GLY A 323 -11.16 -14.47 -16.33
CA GLY A 323 -10.21 -15.19 -15.49
C GLY A 323 -10.89 -16.28 -14.64
N ARG A 324 -12.01 -15.93 -13.99
CA ARG A 324 -12.84 -16.86 -13.21
C ARG A 324 -13.36 -18.05 -14.03
N ARG A 325 -13.68 -17.86 -15.30
CA ARG A 325 -14.17 -18.92 -16.18
C ARG A 325 -13.07 -19.83 -16.72
N ARG A 326 -11.85 -19.32 -16.84
CA ARG A 326 -10.70 -20.10 -17.34
C ARG A 326 -10.19 -21.11 -16.32
N GLU A 327 -10.37 -20.81 -15.03
CA GLU A 327 -9.76 -21.57 -13.95
C GLU A 327 -10.75 -21.75 -12.80
N SER A 328 -10.97 -22.99 -12.39
CA SER A 328 -11.89 -23.30 -11.28
C SER A 328 -11.31 -22.88 -9.93
N VAL A 329 -12.18 -22.62 -8.94
CA VAL A 329 -11.75 -22.30 -7.56
C VAL A 329 -10.87 -23.42 -6.98
N ASP A 330 -11.24 -24.68 -7.20
CA ASP A 330 -10.47 -25.83 -6.72
C ASP A 330 -9.08 -25.91 -7.37
N GLN A 331 -8.97 -25.50 -8.64
CA GLN A 331 -7.68 -25.42 -9.32
C GLN A 331 -6.79 -24.33 -8.71
N ARG A 332 -7.31 -23.11 -8.55
CA ARG A 332 -6.57 -22.03 -7.86
C ARG A 332 -6.12 -22.41 -6.48
N LEU A 333 -7.01 -23.05 -5.73
CA LEU A 333 -6.70 -23.48 -4.38
C LEU A 333 -5.54 -24.49 -4.37
N ARG A 334 -5.58 -25.51 -5.24
CA ARG A 334 -4.50 -26.48 -5.35
C ARG A 334 -3.18 -25.84 -5.79
N GLU A 335 -3.23 -24.96 -6.79
CA GLU A 335 -2.04 -24.26 -7.29
C GLU A 335 -1.45 -23.34 -6.21
N THR A 336 -2.29 -22.60 -5.50
CA THR A 336 -1.87 -21.70 -4.41
C THR A 336 -1.26 -22.48 -3.24
N ILE A 337 -1.92 -23.55 -2.78
CA ILE A 337 -1.39 -24.41 -1.71
C ILE A 337 -0.06 -25.04 -2.15
N SER A 338 0.00 -25.56 -3.38
CA SER A 338 1.22 -26.13 -3.95
C SER A 338 2.36 -25.11 -4.02
N GLU A 339 2.09 -23.88 -4.44
CA GLU A 339 3.08 -22.81 -4.50
C GLU A 339 3.59 -22.46 -3.10
N VAL A 340 2.68 -22.23 -2.16
CA VAL A 340 3.04 -21.82 -0.79
C VAL A 340 3.79 -22.91 -0.05
N ASP A 341 3.41 -24.19 -0.21
CA ASP A 341 4.08 -25.31 0.46
C ASP A 341 5.45 -25.61 -0.17
N SER A 342 5.65 -25.31 -1.47
CA SER A 342 6.95 -25.52 -2.15
C SER A 342 7.90 -24.33 -2.03
N HIS A 343 7.36 -23.11 -1.99
CA HIS A 343 8.10 -21.85 -1.97
C HIS A 343 7.55 -20.90 -0.88
N PRO A 344 7.58 -21.31 0.40
CA PRO A 344 7.12 -20.43 1.47
C PRO A 344 8.04 -19.20 1.58
N TYR A 345 7.49 -18.09 2.06
CA TYR A 345 8.23 -16.83 2.25
C TYR A 345 9.52 -17.04 3.06
N VAL A 346 9.45 -17.85 4.12
CA VAL A 346 10.59 -18.32 4.90
C VAL A 346 10.37 -19.78 5.26
N LYS A 347 11.36 -20.64 4.96
CA LYS A 347 11.36 -22.04 5.40
C LYS A 347 11.38 -22.17 6.91
N THR A 348 10.71 -23.18 7.45
CA THR A 348 10.76 -23.46 8.89
C THR A 348 12.14 -24.00 9.31
N ARG A 349 12.47 -23.88 10.61
CA ARG A 349 13.74 -24.44 11.15
C ARG A 349 13.81 -25.96 10.97
N GLU A 350 12.68 -26.64 11.02
CA GLU A 350 12.61 -28.10 10.91
C GLU A 350 12.86 -28.58 9.48
N GLU A 351 12.33 -27.88 8.47
CA GLU A 351 12.66 -28.15 7.06
C GLU A 351 14.12 -27.88 6.75
N ALA A 352 14.67 -26.77 7.25
CA ALA A 352 16.09 -26.49 7.11
C ALA A 352 16.94 -27.63 7.72
N HIS A 353 16.53 -28.17 8.87
CA HIS A 353 17.19 -29.31 9.50
C HIS A 353 16.98 -30.62 8.73
N ALA A 354 15.81 -30.85 8.14
CA ALA A 354 15.52 -32.02 7.31
C ALA A 354 16.34 -32.02 6.02
N GLU A 355 16.46 -30.88 5.33
CA GLU A 355 17.33 -30.71 4.16
C GLU A 355 18.80 -30.93 4.51
N LEU A 356 19.26 -30.40 5.64
CA LEU A 356 20.62 -30.64 6.12
C LEU A 356 20.88 -32.12 6.41
N ARG A 357 19.91 -32.85 6.98
CA ARG A 357 20.00 -34.31 7.19
C ARG A 357 20.02 -35.07 5.86
N ALA A 358 19.15 -34.71 4.92
CA ALA A 358 19.08 -35.34 3.60
C ALA A 358 20.37 -35.11 2.80
N ARG A 359 20.93 -33.88 2.81
CA ARG A 359 22.24 -33.58 2.20
C ARG A 359 23.38 -34.38 2.81
N ARG A 360 23.35 -34.60 4.14
CA ARG A 360 24.34 -35.43 4.83
C ARG A 360 24.17 -36.92 4.51
N ALA A 361 22.95 -37.40 4.31
CA ALA A 361 22.65 -38.78 3.98
C ALA A 361 22.93 -39.14 2.51
N GLY A 362 22.78 -38.18 1.58
CA GLY A 362 23.12 -38.39 0.16
C GLY A 362 24.59 -38.17 -0.20
N ALA A 363 25.40 -37.66 0.73
CA ALA A 363 26.84 -37.50 0.58
C ALA A 363 27.65 -38.65 1.23
N ALA A 364 26.96 -39.61 1.87
CA ALA A 364 27.50 -40.84 2.44
C ALA A 364 27.11 -42.02 1.53
#